data_AF-A0A959RLW8-F1
#
_entry.id   AF-A0A959RLW8-F1
#
_cell.length_a   1.000
_cell.length_b   1.000
_cell.length_c   1.000
_cell.angle_alpha   90.00
_cell.angle_beta   90.00
_cell.angle_gamma   90.00
#
_symmetry.space_group_name_H-M   'P 1'
#
loop_
_entity.id
_entity.type
_entity.pdbx_description
1 polymer ?
#
loop_
_entity_poly.entity_id
_entity_poly.type
_entity_poly.pdbx_seq_one_letter_code
_entity_poly.pdbx_strand_id
1 'polypeptide(L)' 'DENAGYEAVGQLFTEGAPIVPFEKLKAEAIKHALKVTNGNIVDASKKLNVGRATLYRLMEKYDIKTRRN' A
#
# COMPACT_ATOMS: atom_id res chain seq x y z
N ASP A 1 5.19 8.64 -14.64
CA ASP A 1 4.68 9.99 -14.41
C ASP A 1 4.11 10.01 -12.99
N GLU A 2 4.74 10.72 -12.06
CA GLU A 2 4.30 10.79 -10.65
C GLU A 2 2.90 11.43 -10.52
N ASN A 3 2.48 12.20 -11.52
CA ASN A 3 1.22 12.94 -11.51
C ASN A 3 -0.02 12.03 -11.57
N ALA A 4 0.09 10.87 -12.23
CA ALA A 4 -1.02 9.93 -12.37
C ALA A 4 -1.48 9.32 -11.03
N GLY A 5 -0.57 9.19 -10.06
CA GLY A 5 -0.89 8.66 -8.73
C GLY A 5 -1.69 9.65 -7.88
N TYR A 6 -1.38 10.95 -7.97
CA TYR A 6 -2.07 12.00 -7.22
C TYR A 6 -3.49 12.25 -7.76
N GLU A 7 -3.67 12.22 -9.08
CA GLU A 7 -5.00 12.33 -9.71
C GLU A 7 -5.93 11.17 -9.29
N ALA A 8 -5.39 9.96 -9.17
CA ALA A 8 -6.14 8.81 -8.68
C ALA A 8 -6.57 8.93 -7.19
N VAL A 9 -5.76 9.61 -6.37
CA VAL A 9 -6.09 9.86 -4.95
C VAL A 9 -7.24 10.85 -4.82
N GLY A 10 -7.29 11.89 -5.66
CA GLY A 10 -8.37 12.87 -5.66
C GLY A 10 -9.75 12.25 -5.91
N GLN A 11 -9.82 11.21 -6.75
CA GLN A 11 -11.06 10.48 -7.01
C GLN A 11 -11.51 9.57 -5.86
N LEU A 12 -10.60 9.18 -4.96
CA LEU A 12 -10.90 8.31 -3.82
C LEU A 12 -11.57 9.07 -2.66
N PHE A 13 -11.33 10.39 -2.55
CA PHE A 13 -11.76 11.23 -1.43
C PHE A 13 -12.70 12.35 -1.87
N THR A 14 -13.85 11.98 -2.44
CA THR A 14 -14.94 12.92 -2.76
C THR A 14 -15.75 13.29 -1.51
N GLU A 15 -16.54 14.36 -1.56
CA GLU A 15 -17.36 14.84 -0.42
C GLU A 15 -18.32 13.77 0.15
N GLY A 16 -18.76 12.81 -0.67
CA GLY A 16 -19.62 11.70 -0.25
C GLY A 16 -18.88 10.43 0.15
N ALA A 17 -17.55 10.40 0.10
CA ALA A 17 -16.77 9.20 0.43
C ALA A 17 -16.81 8.91 1.94
N PRO A 18 -16.90 7.64 2.35
CA PRO A 18 -16.84 7.28 3.76
C PRO A 18 -15.44 7.58 4.33
N ILE A 19 -15.39 7.97 5.60
CA ILE A 19 -14.10 8.13 6.31
C ILE A 19 -13.47 6.74 6.48
N VAL A 20 -12.34 6.51 5.80
CA VAL A 20 -11.57 5.28 5.94
C VAL A 20 -10.46 5.48 6.97
N PRO A 21 -10.38 4.64 8.03
CA PRO A 21 -9.30 4.74 9.01
C PRO A 21 -7.92 4.56 8.38
N PHE A 22 -6.93 5.31 8.86
CA PHE A 22 -5.57 5.25 8.33
C PHE A 22 -4.97 3.84 8.33
N GLU A 23 -5.29 3.02 9.33
CA GLU A 23 -4.79 1.65 9.40
C GLU A 23 -5.35 0.77 8.27
N LYS A 24 -6.60 1.01 7.83
CA LYS A 24 -7.18 0.33 6.66
C LYS A 24 -6.52 0.79 5.37
N LEU A 25 -6.32 2.10 5.20
CA LEU A 25 -5.64 2.65 4.02
C LEU A 25 -4.21 2.10 3.89
N LYS A 26 -3.43 2.07 4.98
CA LYS A 26 -2.08 1.50 4.98
C LYS A 26 -2.08 0.02 4.60
N ALA A 27 -2.98 -0.77 5.18
CA ALA A 27 -3.07 -2.20 4.90
C ALA A 27 -3.40 -2.46 3.41
N GLU A 28 -4.36 -1.73 2.85
CA GLU A 28 -4.73 -1.87 1.42
C GLU A 28 -3.61 -1.38 0.49
N ALA A 29 -2.92 -0.29 0.83
CA ALA A 29 -1.75 0.16 0.07
C ALA A 29 -0.64 -0.91 0.03
N ILE A 30 -0.36 -1.57 1.16
CA ILE A 30 0.64 -2.64 1.23
C ILE A 30 0.21 -3.86 0.41
N LYS A 31 -1.05 -4.31 0.54
CA LYS A 31 -1.58 -5.42 -0.26
C LYS A 31 -1.50 -5.12 -1.75
N HIS A 32 -1.89 -3.92 -2.17
CA HIS A 32 -1.82 -3.49 -3.54
C HIS A 32 -0.38 -3.48 -4.07
N ALA A 33 0.56 -2.88 -3.31
CA ALA A 33 1.97 -2.85 -3.68
C ALA A 33 2.55 -4.25 -3.84
N LEU A 34 2.28 -5.17 -2.90
CA LEU A 34 2.73 -6.56 -3.01
C LEU A 34 2.12 -7.27 -4.23
N LYS A 35 0.85 -7.03 -4.54
CA LYS A 35 0.18 -7.60 -5.71
C LYS A 35 0.82 -7.14 -7.02
N VAL A 36 0.97 -5.82 -7.22
CA VAL A 36 1.50 -5.26 -8.48
C VAL A 36 3.01 -5.47 -8.67
N THR A 37 3.71 -5.85 -7.60
CA THR A 37 5.14 -6.21 -7.63
C THR A 37 5.38 -7.72 -7.60
N ASN A 38 4.34 -8.54 -7.74
CA ASN A 38 4.41 -10.01 -7.69
C ASN A 38 5.13 -10.52 -6.43
N GLY A 39 4.86 -9.90 -5.28
CA GLY A 39 5.44 -10.26 -3.99
C GLY A 39 6.88 -9.79 -3.77
N ASN A 40 7.46 -8.99 -4.68
CA ASN A 40 8.80 -8.43 -4.50
C ASN A 40 8.79 -7.35 -3.41
N ILE A 41 9.13 -7.75 -2.19
CA ILE A 41 9.12 -6.87 -1.00
C ILE A 41 10.06 -5.66 -1.18
N VAL A 42 11.18 -5.80 -1.89
CA VAL A 42 12.10 -4.69 -2.13
C VAL A 42 11.46 -3.66 -3.06
N ASP A 43 10.88 -4.09 -4.18
CA ASP A 43 10.19 -3.18 -5.10
C ASP A 43 8.95 -2.54 -4.45
N ALA A 44 8.15 -3.33 -3.71
CA ALA A 44 7.00 -2.82 -2.97
C ALA A 44 7.41 -1.73 -1.95
N SER A 45 8.50 -1.94 -1.20
CA SER A 45 8.98 -0.96 -0.22
C SER A 45 9.38 0.38 -0.87
N LYS A 46 10.03 0.32 -2.04
CA LYS A 46 10.41 1.51 -2.82
C LYS A 46 9.17 2.25 -3.32
N LYS A 47 8.20 1.55 -3.90
CA LYS A 47 6.96 2.15 -4.43
C LYS A 47 6.07 2.75 -3.35
N LEU A 48 6.10 2.19 -2.15
CA LEU A 48 5.39 2.73 -0.99
C LEU A 48 6.18 3.83 -0.26
N ASN A 49 7.41 4.13 -0.70
CA ASN A 49 8.31 5.07 -0.05
C ASN A 49 8.54 4.78 1.45
N VAL A 50 8.73 3.51 1.78
CA VAL A 50 9.03 3.05 3.16
C VAL A 50 10.27 2.17 3.19
N GLY A 51 10.99 2.20 4.31
CA GLY A 51 12.09 1.26 4.54
C GLY A 51 11.60 -0.19 4.62
N ARG A 52 12.42 -1.14 4.15
CA ARG A 52 12.11 -2.59 4.20
C ARG A 52 11.72 -3.06 5.61
N ALA A 53 12.45 -2.62 6.64
CA ALA A 53 12.15 -2.96 8.03
C ALA A 53 10.77 -2.45 8.46
N THR A 54 10.37 -1.26 8.02
CA THR A 54 9.04 -0.71 8.26
C THR A 54 7.98 -1.52 7.53
N LEU A 55 8.22 -1.89 6.27
CA LEU A 55 7.29 -2.73 5.51
C LEU A 55 7.04 -4.08 6.19
N TYR A 56 8.10 -4.76 6.65
CA TYR A 56 7.95 -6.02 7.39
C TYR A 56 7.11 -5.86 8.67
N ARG A 57 7.37 -4.83 9.48
CA ARG A 57 6.59 -4.55 10.70
C ARG A 57 5.13 -4.26 10.40
N LEU A 58 4.85 -3.54 9.32
CA LEU A 58 3.47 -3.26 8.90
C LEU A 58 2.78 -4.52 8.38
N MET A 59 3.48 -5.36 7.63
CA MET A 59 2.93 -6.65 7.17
C MET A 59 2.58 -7.56 8.36
N GLU A 60 3.43 -7.63 9.38
CA GLU A 60 3.15 -8.35 10.61
C GLU A 60 1.96 -7.75 11.37
N LYS A 61 1.95 -6.43 11.58
CA LYS A 61 0.86 -5.70 12.26
C LYS A 61 -0.52 -5.95 11.61
N TYR A 62 -0.55 -6.12 10.29
CA TYR A 62 -1.78 -6.28 9.51
C TYR A 62 -2.06 -7.71 9.05
N ASP A 63 -1.29 -8.71 9.52
CA ASP A 63 -1.35 -10.12 9.09
C ASP A 63 -1.32 -10.31 7.55
N ILE A 64 -0.47 -9.55 6.88
CA ILE A 64 -0.30 -9.60 5.42
C ILE A 64 0.79 -10.62 5.07
N LYS A 65 0.37 -11.75 4.49
CA LYS A 65 1.26 -12.83 4.06
C LYS A 65 1.60 -12.73 2.58
N THR A 66 2.88 -12.84 2.23
CA THR A 66 3.30 -13.02 0.84
C THR A 66 3.24 -14.51 0.51
N ARG A 67 2.49 -14.91 -0.53
CA ARG A 67 2.68 -16.24 -1.11
C ARG A 67 4.03 -16.21 -1.85
N ARG A 68 5.05 -16.84 -1.29
CA ARG A 68 6.22 -17.24 -2.07
C ARG A 68 5.77 -18.43 -2.92
N ASN A 69 5.73 -18.26 -4.24
CA ASN A 69 5.83 -19.40 -5.15
C ASN A 69 7.30 -19.82 -5.23
#